data_AF-A0A376S942-F1
#
_entry.id   AF-A0A376S942-F1
#
_cell.length_a   1.000
_cell.length_b   1.000
_cell.length_c   1.000
_cell.angle_alpha   90.00
_cell.angle_beta   90.00
_cell.angle_gamma   90.00
#
_symmetry.space_group_name_H-M   'P 1'
#
loop_
_entity.id
_entity.type
_entity.pdbx_description
1 polymer ?
#
loop_
_entity_poly.entity_id
_entity_poly.type
_entity_poly.pdbx_seq_one_letter_code
_entity_poly.pdbx_strand_id
1 'polypeptide(L)'
;MKHSFEVKLAAVNHYLAGHAGIISTAKLFQLSHTSLSHWINLFLLHGPRALDCRHKRSYSPEDKLCVVLYALGHSESLPRVAARFNIPSHNTVKNWIKGYRKSGNEAFIRRRKEKSMTRFLMIPMKTRQT
;
A
#
# COMPACT_ATOMS: atom_id res chain seq x y z
N MET A 1 6.38 8.10 2.74
CA MET A 1 5.99 8.61 1.40
C MET A 1 6.76 9.90 1.18
N LYS A 2 7.46 10.06 0.06
CA LYS A 2 8.47 11.12 -0.14
C LYS A 2 7.89 12.52 -0.43
N HIS A 3 6.61 12.61 -0.78
CA HIS A 3 5.96 13.87 -1.19
C HIS A 3 4.78 14.22 -0.28
N SER A 4 4.65 15.50 0.04
CA SER A 4 3.56 16.05 0.85
C SER A 4 2.22 16.03 0.10
N PHE A 5 1.12 16.25 0.82
CA PHE A 5 -0.22 16.32 0.22
C PHE A 5 -0.31 17.45 -0.81
N GLU A 6 0.25 18.62 -0.47
CA GLU A 6 0.23 19.84 -1.25
C GLU A 6 0.96 19.65 -2.59
N VAL A 7 2.13 19.01 -2.57
CA VAL A 7 2.89 18.71 -3.79
C VAL A 7 2.11 17.78 -4.72
N LYS A 8 1.48 16.74 -4.16
CA LYS A 8 0.66 15.81 -4.97
C LYS A 8 -0.54 16.53 -5.59
N LEU A 9 -1.24 17.33 -4.79
CA LEU A 9 -2.42 18.05 -5.24
C LEU A 9 -2.07 19.08 -6.32
N ALA A 10 -0.98 19.84 -6.14
CA ALA A 10 -0.50 20.80 -7.11
C ALA A 10 -0.12 20.11 -8.45
N ALA A 11 0.59 18.98 -8.40
CA ALA A 11 0.97 18.25 -9.60
C ALA A 11 -0.25 17.68 -10.35
N VAL A 12 -1.23 17.13 -9.63
CA VAL A 12 -2.48 16.63 -10.23
C VAL A 12 -3.27 17.77 -10.86
N ASN A 13 -3.48 18.88 -10.14
CA ASN A 13 -4.21 20.03 -10.67
C ASN A 13 -3.52 20.66 -11.87
N HIS A 14 -2.18 20.73 -11.87
CA HIS A 14 -1.42 21.21 -13.02
C HIS A 14 -1.67 20.35 -14.28
N TYR A 15 -1.67 19.02 -14.13
CA TYR A 15 -2.00 18.11 -15.22
C TYR A 15 -3.45 18.28 -15.70
N LEU A 16 -4.41 18.33 -14.76
CA LEU A 16 -5.84 18.45 -15.08
C LEU A 16 -6.22 19.79 -15.73
N ALA A 17 -5.45 20.84 -15.47
CA ALA A 17 -5.62 22.13 -16.14
C ALA A 17 -5.21 22.12 -17.62
N GLY A 18 -4.66 21.00 -18.13
CA GLY A 18 -4.38 20.81 -19.56
C GLY A 18 -3.11 21.51 -20.08
N HIS A 19 -2.36 22.20 -19.22
CA HIS A 19 -1.17 22.96 -19.61
C HIS A 19 0.02 22.08 -20.04
N ALA A 20 0.04 20.80 -19.64
CA ALA A 20 1.15 19.89 -19.91
C ALA A 20 0.73 18.41 -19.85
N GLY A 21 1.40 17.58 -20.65
CA GLY A 21 1.26 16.12 -20.57
C GLY A 21 1.94 15.54 -19.33
N ILE A 22 1.61 14.29 -18.99
CA ILE A 22 2.04 13.62 -17.75
C ILE A 22 3.56 13.60 -17.55
N ILE A 23 4.34 13.41 -18.61
CA ILE A 23 5.81 13.36 -18.54
C ILE A 23 6.37 14.74 -18.18
N SER A 24 5.86 15.79 -18.83
CA SER A 24 6.29 17.17 -18.59
C SER A 24 5.91 17.64 -17.19
N THR A 25 4.68 17.36 -16.75
CA THR A 25 4.25 17.64 -15.37
C THR A 25 5.10 16.87 -14.36
N ALA A 26 5.38 15.59 -14.58
CA ALA A 26 6.21 14.81 -13.67
C ALA A 26 7.62 15.40 -13.56
N LYS A 27 8.24 15.81 -14.68
CA LYS A 27 9.54 16.48 -14.67
C LYS A 27 9.51 17.80 -13.90
N LEU A 28 8.52 18.65 -14.15
CA LEU A 28 8.36 19.96 -13.49
C LEU A 28 8.33 19.84 -11.96
N PHE A 29 7.62 18.83 -11.46
CA PHE A 29 7.49 18.58 -10.01
C PHE A 29 8.55 17.61 -9.46
N GLN A 30 9.53 17.20 -10.28
CA GLN A 30 10.57 16.23 -9.91
C GLN A 30 10.01 14.89 -9.38
N LEU A 31 8.97 14.39 -10.06
CA LEU A 31 8.22 13.18 -9.74
C LEU A 31 8.50 12.06 -10.76
N SER A 32 8.22 10.82 -10.37
CA SER A 32 8.08 9.75 -11.37
C SER A 32 6.73 9.87 -12.08
N HIS A 33 6.72 9.69 -13.40
CA HIS A 33 5.48 9.69 -14.19
C HIS A 33 4.50 8.59 -13.74
N THR A 34 5.00 7.46 -13.22
CA THR A 34 4.18 6.40 -12.64
C THR A 34 3.46 6.80 -11.35
N SER A 35 4.13 7.60 -10.49
CA SER A 35 3.53 8.11 -9.27
C SER A 35 2.48 9.17 -9.59
N LEU A 36 2.79 10.08 -10.52
CA LEU A 36 1.83 11.07 -10.99
C LEU A 36 0.61 10.41 -11.64
N SER A 37 0.81 9.40 -12.50
CA SER A 37 -0.29 8.63 -13.09
C SER A 37 -1.19 8.02 -12.03
N HIS A 38 -0.59 7.40 -11.00
CA HIS A 38 -1.35 6.86 -9.88
C HIS A 38 -2.16 7.94 -9.15
N TRP A 39 -1.55 9.10 -8.84
CA TRP A 39 -2.24 10.18 -8.13
C TRP A 39 -3.36 10.82 -8.93
N ILE A 40 -3.20 10.96 -10.25
CA ILE A 40 -4.27 11.42 -11.14
C ILE A 40 -5.45 10.46 -11.06
N ASN A 41 -5.22 9.15 -11.26
CA ASN A 41 -6.29 8.16 -11.16
C ASN A 41 -6.93 8.12 -9.77
N LEU A 42 -6.12 8.23 -8.70
CA LEU A 42 -6.60 8.20 -7.33
C LEU A 42 -7.48 9.43 -7.01
N PHE A 43 -7.08 10.60 -7.50
CA PHE A 43 -7.86 11.84 -7.39
C PHE A 43 -9.18 11.74 -8.16
N LEU A 44 -9.15 11.25 -9.40
CA LEU A 44 -10.36 11.13 -10.23
C LEU A 44 -11.38 10.17 -9.64
N LEU A 45 -10.93 9.09 -8.97
CA LEU A 45 -11.82 8.08 -8.40
C LEU A 45 -12.32 8.40 -6.98
N HIS A 46 -11.47 9.00 -6.15
CA HIS A 46 -11.73 9.13 -4.70
C HIS A 46 -11.62 10.57 -4.18
N GLY A 47 -11.36 11.53 -5.07
CA GLY A 47 -11.21 12.94 -4.74
C GLY A 47 -9.88 13.30 -4.07
N PRO A 48 -9.68 14.59 -3.73
CA PRO A 48 -8.42 15.11 -3.21
C PRO A 48 -7.98 14.43 -1.92
N ARG A 49 -8.92 14.12 -1.01
CA ARG A 49 -8.61 13.47 0.28
C ARG A 49 -7.87 12.14 0.13
N ALA A 50 -7.99 11.47 -1.01
CA ALA A 50 -7.29 10.22 -1.26
C ALA A 50 -5.78 10.38 -1.41
N LEU A 51 -5.28 11.59 -1.74
CA LEU A 51 -3.86 11.91 -1.83
C LEU A 51 -3.19 12.08 -0.45
N ASP A 52 -4.00 12.27 0.61
CA ASP A 52 -3.53 12.52 1.96
C ASP A 52 -2.98 11.24 2.61
N CYS A 53 -1.67 11.25 2.89
CA CYS A 53 -0.96 10.13 3.50
C CYS A 53 -1.17 10.01 5.01
N ARG A 54 -1.75 11.02 5.66
CA ARG A 54 -2.05 10.99 7.11
C ARG A 54 -3.17 10.01 7.43
N HIS A 55 -4.05 9.74 6.47
CA HIS A 55 -5.11 8.75 6.60
C HIS A 55 -4.51 7.34 6.40
N LYS A 56 -4.24 6.66 7.52
CA LYS A 56 -3.78 5.26 7.48
C LYS A 56 -4.92 4.37 6.99
N ARG A 57 -4.67 3.64 5.90
CA ARG A 57 -5.57 2.61 5.37
C ARG A 57 -5.10 1.24 5.84
N SER A 58 -6.00 0.46 6.42
CA SER A 58 -5.79 -0.94 6.74
C SER A 58 -6.39 -1.81 5.66
N TYR A 59 -5.68 -2.87 5.27
CA TYR A 59 -6.15 -3.89 4.34
C TYR A 59 -6.11 -5.23 5.04
N SER A 60 -7.26 -5.88 5.11
CA SER A 60 -7.39 -7.26 5.58
C SER A 60 -6.62 -8.22 4.65
N PRO A 61 -6.30 -9.45 5.10
CA PRO A 61 -5.79 -10.49 4.21
C PRO A 61 -6.66 -10.71 2.97
N GLU A 62 -7.98 -10.66 3.15
CA GLU A 62 -9.00 -10.85 2.12
C GLU A 62 -8.96 -9.71 1.09
N ASP A 63 -8.86 -8.46 1.55
CA ASP A 63 -8.71 -7.28 0.67
C ASP A 63 -7.48 -7.42 -0.22
N LYS A 64 -6.34 -7.84 0.37
CA LYS A 64 -5.08 -7.99 -0.36
C LYS A 64 -5.17 -9.09 -1.40
N LEU A 65 -5.80 -10.22 -1.06
CA LEU A 65 -6.01 -11.33 -1.98
C LEU A 65 -6.88 -10.88 -3.15
N CYS A 66 -8.01 -10.21 -2.87
CA CYS A 66 -8.90 -9.66 -3.89
C CYS A 66 -8.14 -8.73 -4.85
N VAL A 67 -7.36 -7.79 -4.31
CA VAL A 67 -6.55 -6.86 -5.12
C VAL A 67 -5.56 -7.60 -6.02
N VAL A 68 -4.88 -8.61 -5.51
CA VAL A 68 -3.88 -9.35 -6.28
C VAL A 68 -4.51 -10.21 -7.37
N LEU A 69 -5.59 -10.93 -7.05
CA LEU A 69 -6.32 -11.72 -8.04
C LEU A 69 -6.88 -10.82 -9.13
N TYR A 70 -7.43 -9.66 -8.76
CA TYR A 70 -7.86 -8.66 -9.72
C TYR A 70 -6.71 -8.20 -10.63
N ALA A 71 -5.56 -7.83 -10.04
CA ALA A 71 -4.40 -7.36 -10.79
C ALA A 71 -3.82 -8.40 -11.76
N LEU A 72 -3.94 -9.69 -11.44
CA LEU A 72 -3.43 -10.79 -12.26
C LEU A 72 -4.43 -11.21 -13.35
N GLY A 73 -5.73 -11.05 -13.10
CA GLY A 73 -6.79 -11.39 -14.05
C GLY A 73 -7.14 -10.30 -15.06
N HIS A 74 -6.65 -9.08 -14.87
CA HIS A 74 -6.99 -7.92 -15.73
C HIS A 74 -5.73 -7.29 -16.34
N SER A 75 -5.86 -6.75 -17.55
CA SER A 75 -4.79 -6.03 -18.26
C SER A 75 -4.60 -4.57 -17.80
N GLU A 76 -4.94 -4.26 -16.55
CA GLU A 76 -4.80 -2.92 -15.99
C GLU A 76 -3.38 -2.66 -15.46
N SER A 77 -2.89 -1.43 -15.65
CA SER A 77 -1.60 -1.02 -15.09
C SER A 77 -1.66 -0.95 -13.56
N LEU A 78 -0.55 -1.26 -12.88
CA LEU A 78 -0.47 -1.20 -11.42
C LEU A 78 -0.87 0.16 -10.80
N PRO A 79 -0.54 1.33 -11.40
CA PRO A 79 -1.07 2.62 -10.97
C PRO A 79 -2.60 2.69 -10.93
N ARG A 80 -3.25 2.11 -11.94
CA ARG A 80 -4.71 2.10 -12.09
C ARG A 80 -5.37 1.12 -11.11
N VAL A 81 -4.83 -0.09 -11.00
CA VAL A 81 -5.27 -1.06 -9.98
C VAL A 81 -5.14 -0.47 -8.58
N ALA A 82 -3.98 0.11 -8.24
CA ALA A 82 -3.79 0.73 -6.94
C ALA A 82 -4.79 1.86 -6.69
N ALA A 83 -5.06 2.70 -7.69
CA ALA A 83 -6.05 3.76 -7.56
C ALA A 83 -7.47 3.21 -7.34
N ARG A 84 -7.86 2.17 -8.10
CA ARG A 84 -9.17 1.50 -7.98
C ARG A 84 -9.45 1.05 -6.55
N PHE A 85 -8.49 0.39 -5.92
CA PHE A 85 -8.61 -0.11 -4.54
C PHE A 85 -8.18 0.91 -3.47
N ASN A 86 -8.05 2.18 -3.83
CA ASN A 86 -7.65 3.26 -2.93
C ASN A 86 -6.31 3.00 -2.20
N ILE A 87 -5.38 2.29 -2.84
CA ILE A 87 -4.07 1.94 -2.30
C ILE A 87 -3.11 3.12 -2.50
N PRO A 88 -2.44 3.63 -1.44
CA PRO A 88 -1.63 4.86 -1.55
C PRO A 88 -0.40 4.79 -2.47
N SER A 89 -0.06 3.61 -2.99
CA SER A 89 1.12 3.39 -3.83
C SER A 89 0.99 2.12 -4.67
N HIS A 90 1.27 2.22 -5.97
CA HIS A 90 1.35 1.06 -6.87
C HIS A 90 2.43 0.05 -6.48
N ASN A 91 3.49 0.50 -5.78
CA ASN A 91 4.51 -0.41 -5.26
C ASN A 91 3.96 -1.35 -4.18
N THR A 92 2.91 -0.95 -3.46
CA THR A 92 2.22 -1.83 -2.50
C THR A 92 1.59 -3.02 -3.22
N VAL A 93 0.88 -2.78 -4.33
CA VAL A 93 0.30 -3.83 -5.17
C VAL A 93 1.39 -4.73 -5.75
N LYS A 94 2.47 -4.12 -6.29
CA LYS A 94 3.64 -4.86 -6.80
C LYS A 94 4.21 -5.82 -5.74
N ASN A 95 4.34 -5.36 -4.50
CA ASN A 95 4.85 -6.16 -3.40
C ASN A 95 3.89 -7.28 -2.99
N TRP A 96 2.58 -7.03 -2.99
CA TRP A 96 1.58 -8.07 -2.72
C TRP A 96 1.57 -9.15 -3.79
N ILE A 97 1.64 -8.77 -5.07
CA ILE A 97 1.76 -9.73 -6.19
C ILE A 97 3.03 -10.57 -6.03
N LYS A 98 4.17 -9.94 -5.68
CA LYS A 98 5.43 -10.67 -5.45
C LYS A 98 5.30 -11.68 -4.31
N GLY A 99 4.65 -11.30 -3.21
CA GLY A 99 4.37 -12.21 -2.09
C GLY A 99 3.49 -13.37 -2.52
N TYR A 100 2.38 -13.08 -3.20
CA TYR A 100 1.46 -14.08 -3.70
C TYR A 100 2.12 -15.07 -4.69
N ARG A 101 2.95 -14.58 -5.61
CA ARG A 101 3.70 -15.47 -6.53
C ARG A 101 4.69 -16.38 -5.80
N LYS A 102 5.15 -16.01 -4.60
CA LYS A 102 6.10 -16.79 -3.81
C LYS A 102 5.42 -17.85 -2.94
N SER A 103 4.29 -17.53 -2.32
CA SER A 103 3.66 -18.39 -1.29
C SER A 103 2.14 -18.46 -1.39
N GLY A 104 1.55 -18.07 -2.52
CA GLY A 104 0.10 -18.06 -2.73
C GLY A 104 -0.64 -17.26 -1.67
N ASN A 105 -1.77 -17.81 -1.20
CA ASN A 105 -2.63 -17.19 -0.19
C ASN A 105 -1.92 -16.99 1.16
N GLU A 106 -0.92 -17.81 1.47
CA GLU A 106 -0.18 -17.70 2.73
C GLU A 106 0.59 -16.38 2.85
N ALA A 107 0.84 -15.69 1.74
CA ALA A 107 1.47 -14.38 1.72
C ALA A 107 0.72 -13.32 2.56
N PHE A 108 -0.58 -13.54 2.81
CA PHE A 108 -1.44 -12.59 3.53
C PHE A 108 -1.88 -13.08 4.91
N ILE A 109 -1.57 -14.32 5.29
CA ILE A 109 -1.89 -14.85 6.61
C ILE A 109 -1.02 -14.12 7.64
N ARG A 110 -1.67 -13.47 8.61
CA ARG A 110 -0.97 -12.94 9.79
C ARG A 110 -0.40 -14.11 10.58
N ARG A 111 0.90 -14.35 10.47
CA ARG A 111 1.60 -15.14 11.50
C ARG A 111 1.52 -14.34 12.80
N ARG A 112 0.65 -14.76 13.74
CA ARG A 112 0.83 -14.36 15.14
C ARG A 112 2.25 -14.82 15.49
N LYS A 113 3.14 -13.89 15.84
CA LYS A 113 4.27 -14.27 16.70
C LYS A 113 3.60 -14.82 17.94
N GLU A 114 3.64 -16.13 18.15
CA GLU A 114 3.51 -16.67 19.49
C GLU A 114 4.52 -15.91 20.33
N LYS A 115 4.02 -15.07 21.24
CA LYS A 115 4.87 -14.57 22.31
C LYS A 115 5.31 -15.82 23.04
N SER A 116 6.56 -16.23 22.82
CA SER A 116 7.24 -17.25 23.59
C SER A 116 7.02 -16.95 25.07
N MET A 117 6.04 -17.63 25.66
CA MET A 117 5.76 -17.67 27.09
C MET A 117 6.77 -18.65 27.70
N THR A 118 8.06 -18.31 27.61
CA THR A 118 9.13 -19.09 28.22
C THR A 118 9.92 -18.20 29.17
N ARG A 119 9.25 -17.67 30.20
CA ARG A 119 9.95 -17.05 31.34
C ARG A 119 9.16 -17.05 32.66
N PHE A 120 8.31 -18.06 32.91
CA PHE A 120 7.57 -18.15 34.17
C PHE A 120 7.40 -19.57 34.77
N LEU A 121 8.30 -20.51 34.47
CA LEU A 121 8.31 -21.83 35.12
C LEU A 121 9.71 -22.28 35.57
N MET A 122 10.40 -21.43 36.32
CA MET A 122 11.49 -21.89 37.20
C MET A 122 11.36 -21.20 38.57
N ILE A 123 10.41 -21.66 39.37
CA ILE A 123 10.54 -21.59 40.83
C ILE A 123 10.70 -23.04 41.28
N PRO A 124 11.91 -23.50 41.70
CA PRO A 124 12.01 -24.77 42.37
C PRO A 124 11.33 -24.64 43.74
N MET A 125 10.26 -25.43 43.96
CA MET A 125 9.67 -25.59 45.27
C MET A 125 10.71 -26.24 46.19
N LYS A 126 11.27 -25.46 47.13
CA LYS A 126 12.09 -26.03 48.19
C LYS A 126 11.16 -26.68 49.20
N THR A 127 11.07 -28.00 49.16
CA THR A 127 10.47 -28.84 50.20
C THR A 127 11.16 -28.56 51.54
N ARG A 128 10.39 -28.13 52.54
CA ARG A 128 10.81 -28.22 53.94
C ARG A 128 10.51 -29.65 54.40
N GLN A 129 11.56 -30.44 54.66
CA GLN A 129 11.46 -31.61 55.52
C GLN A 129 11.68 -31.15 56.96
N THR A 130 10.86 -31.66 57.86
CA THR A 130 11.07 -31.71 59.32
C THR A 130 11.23 -33.16 59.71
#